data_AF-A0A1F8QDE4-F1
#
_entry.id   AF-A0A1F8QDE4-F1
#
_cell.length_a   1.000
_cell.length_b   1.000
_cell.length_c   1.000
_cell.angle_alpha   90.00
_cell.angle_beta   90.00
_cell.angle_gamma   90.00
#
_symmetry.space_group_name_H-M   'P 1'
#
loop_
_entity.id
_entity.type
_entity.pdbx_description
1 polymer ?
#
loop_
_entity_poly.entity_id
_entity_poly.type
_entity_poly.pdbx_seq_one_letter_code
_entity_poly.pdbx_strand_id
1 'polypeptide(L)'
;MPHETKTKQNTLPAGDPTQRGQSPASLLVQEYQRWQALFQAQPALTQRFYEVQAQALADALIQPMSSARFAFPERVVLSVSSEGKVGSIATIPQTEREQLVGGLRERLSRATLGVVLRQRLDELEASRNKGVSTGAGLLRFATAGHLVHERLPSGRVVTYLTAEGEEIPSIPAEAKAEAASAIIATTDAIAEEDTEDMDGARGELLVPYVPAARRFFLPQWVAFDEQDHLLVNSVNEAEASIVSMQRYLKILHASVALAPYMVADEIYQRKRYGMLGQLINQGRALARYETGEIIATIWRRAAAHDLNRGLSLSLPFFDDQDLEVKSHDFDVIPAGRVMFVPGFVVLAARREQAKVDQDTRLSRSTRMHLYNELQMLASTFEPSSK
;
A
#
# COMPACT_ATOMS: atom_id res chain seq x y z
N MET A 1 -75.37 35.42 5.00
CA MET A 1 -74.64 34.86 3.83
C MET A 1 -73.42 35.73 3.64
N PRO A 2 -72.23 35.25 4.06
CA PRO A 2 -71.38 34.45 3.18
C PRO A 2 -70.82 33.17 3.85
N HIS A 3 -70.37 32.25 2.99
CA HIS A 3 -69.91 30.90 3.29
C HIS A 3 -68.47 30.84 3.82
N GLU A 4 -68.26 30.05 4.88
CA GLU A 4 -66.96 29.53 5.32
C GLU A 4 -66.55 28.30 4.49
N THR A 5 -65.33 28.30 3.96
CA THR A 5 -64.67 27.12 3.39
C THR A 5 -63.56 26.64 4.33
N LYS A 6 -63.79 25.48 4.96
CA LYS A 6 -62.80 24.74 5.77
C LYS A 6 -61.81 24.01 4.87
N THR A 7 -60.53 24.39 4.94
CA THR A 7 -59.43 23.66 4.29
C THR A 7 -59.01 22.48 5.17
N LYS A 8 -59.24 21.26 4.69
CA LYS A 8 -58.72 20.02 5.29
C LYS A 8 -57.22 19.94 5.04
N GLN A 9 -56.40 20.00 6.09
CA GLN A 9 -55.00 19.62 6.03
C GLN A 9 -54.88 18.09 6.10
N ASN A 10 -54.26 17.53 5.08
CA ASN A 10 -54.00 16.12 4.87
C ASN A 10 -52.82 15.70 5.76
N THR A 11 -53.07 14.80 6.71
CA THR A 11 -52.04 14.18 7.55
C THR A 11 -51.31 13.12 6.72
N LEU A 12 -50.06 13.38 6.34
CA LEU A 12 -49.14 12.37 5.82
C LEU A 12 -48.66 11.48 6.99
N PRO A 13 -48.52 10.15 6.80
CA PRO A 13 -48.07 9.26 7.86
C PRO A 13 -46.59 9.52 8.20
N ALA A 14 -46.30 9.57 9.49
CA ALA A 14 -44.96 9.71 10.03
C ALA A 14 -44.09 8.52 9.59
N GLY A 15 -43.13 8.79 8.72
CA GLY A 15 -42.04 7.87 8.41
C GLY A 15 -41.10 7.76 9.60
N ASP A 16 -40.72 6.54 9.93
CA ASP A 16 -39.80 6.14 10.99
C ASP A 16 -38.49 6.97 10.95
N PRO A 17 -38.09 7.68 12.03
CA PRO A 17 -36.94 8.60 12.02
C PRO A 17 -35.57 7.90 12.01
N THR A 18 -35.51 6.57 11.94
CA THR A 18 -34.26 5.79 12.07
C THR A 18 -33.44 5.64 10.78
N GLN A 19 -33.94 6.07 9.62
CA GLN A 19 -33.28 5.79 8.32
C GLN A 19 -32.54 6.97 7.66
N ARG A 20 -32.47 8.15 8.30
CA ARG A 20 -31.73 9.31 7.74
C ARG A 20 -30.43 9.53 8.49
N GLY A 21 -29.31 8.99 7.98
CA GLY A 21 -27.98 9.48 8.38
C GLY A 21 -26.84 8.47 8.54
N GLN A 22 -26.91 7.23 8.01
CA GLN A 22 -25.75 6.34 8.03
C GLN A 22 -24.71 6.83 7.02
N SER A 23 -23.54 7.28 7.49
CA SER A 23 -22.42 7.62 6.63
C SER A 23 -21.94 6.35 5.89
N PRO A 24 -21.43 6.45 4.64
CA PRO A 24 -20.90 5.29 3.92
C PRO A 24 -19.83 4.52 4.71
N ALA A 25 -19.02 5.23 5.49
CA ALA A 25 -18.04 4.62 6.39
C ALA A 25 -18.70 3.78 7.50
N SER A 26 -19.82 4.26 8.08
CA SER A 26 -20.54 3.51 9.12
C SER A 26 -21.13 2.20 8.59
N LEU A 27 -21.50 2.13 7.30
CA LEU A 27 -21.98 0.90 6.67
C LEU A 27 -20.87 -0.15 6.54
N LEU A 28 -19.67 0.25 6.10
CA LEU A 28 -18.53 -0.65 5.97
C LEU A 28 -18.07 -1.20 7.33
N VAL A 29 -18.13 -0.38 8.39
CA VAL A 29 -17.83 -0.81 9.76
C VAL A 29 -18.83 -1.87 10.23
N GLN A 30 -20.13 -1.64 10.02
CA GLN A 30 -21.17 -2.61 10.38
C GLN A 30 -21.03 -3.91 9.59
N GLU A 31 -20.69 -3.82 8.30
CA GLU A 31 -20.48 -4.99 7.45
C GLU A 31 -19.28 -5.82 7.89
N TYR A 32 -18.14 -5.16 8.19
CA TYR A 32 -16.96 -5.82 8.73
C TYR A 32 -17.28 -6.54 10.05
N GLN A 33 -17.90 -5.85 11.01
CA GLN A 33 -18.28 -6.42 12.30
C GLN A 33 -19.24 -7.60 12.17
N ARG A 34 -20.20 -7.51 11.23
CA ARG A 34 -21.14 -8.60 10.93
C ARG A 34 -20.41 -9.85 10.44
N TRP A 35 -19.52 -9.72 9.46
CA TRP A 35 -18.76 -10.86 8.94
C TRP A 35 -17.79 -11.43 9.97
N GLN A 36 -17.14 -10.58 10.75
CA GLN A 36 -16.28 -11.00 11.85
C GLN A 36 -17.05 -11.81 12.89
N ALA A 37 -18.20 -11.32 13.36
CA ALA A 37 -19.03 -12.04 14.32
C ALA A 37 -19.54 -13.37 13.75
N LEU A 38 -19.94 -13.41 12.48
CA LEU A 38 -20.42 -14.63 11.83
C LEU A 38 -19.31 -15.66 11.62
N PHE A 39 -18.08 -15.22 11.32
CA PHE A 39 -16.92 -16.09 11.21
C PHE A 39 -16.57 -16.72 12.57
N GLN A 40 -16.53 -15.90 13.63
CA GLN A 40 -16.26 -16.36 15.00
C GLN A 40 -17.34 -17.29 15.55
N ALA A 41 -18.58 -17.17 15.08
CA ALA A 41 -19.67 -18.07 15.45
C ALA A 41 -19.63 -19.44 14.74
N GLN A 42 -18.78 -19.63 13.73
CA GLN A 42 -18.64 -20.94 13.09
C GLN A 42 -17.93 -21.93 14.03
N PRO A 43 -18.20 -23.25 13.91
CA PRO A 43 -17.40 -24.26 14.61
C PRO A 43 -15.91 -24.17 14.28
N ALA A 44 -15.04 -24.50 15.24
CA ALA A 44 -13.58 -24.38 15.07
C ALA A 44 -13.03 -25.13 13.84
N LEU A 45 -13.58 -26.32 13.54
CA LEU A 45 -13.20 -27.07 12.33
C LEU A 45 -13.59 -26.33 11.04
N THR A 46 -14.73 -25.65 11.04
CA THR A 46 -15.22 -24.85 9.92
C THR A 46 -14.38 -23.58 9.74
N GLN A 47 -13.99 -22.92 10.83
CA GLN A 47 -13.08 -21.77 10.77
C GLN A 47 -11.74 -22.16 10.15
N ARG A 48 -11.09 -23.21 10.66
CA ARG A 48 -9.83 -23.74 10.11
C ARG A 48 -9.95 -24.16 8.65
N PHE A 49 -11.09 -24.75 8.27
CA PHE A 49 -11.34 -25.09 6.88
C PHE A 49 -11.32 -23.83 6.00
N TYR A 50 -12.03 -22.76 6.40
CA TYR A 50 -12.00 -21.50 5.67
C TYR A 50 -10.61 -20.85 5.66
N GLU A 51 -9.86 -20.93 6.76
CA GLU A 51 -8.48 -20.41 6.82
C GLU A 51 -7.56 -21.11 5.80
N VAL A 52 -7.65 -22.44 5.69
CA VAL A 52 -6.87 -23.19 4.69
C VAL A 52 -7.28 -22.83 3.26
N GLN A 53 -8.58 -22.69 2.98
CA GLN A 53 -9.05 -22.26 1.67
C GLN A 53 -8.62 -20.81 1.36
N ALA A 54 -8.71 -19.93 2.36
CA ALA A 54 -8.31 -18.54 2.28
C ALA A 54 -6.81 -18.40 2.01
N GLN A 55 -5.96 -19.20 2.64
CA GLN A 55 -4.52 -19.23 2.37
C GLN A 55 -4.24 -19.59 0.91
N ALA A 56 -4.85 -20.67 0.41
CA ALA A 56 -4.65 -21.10 -0.97
C ALA A 56 -5.11 -20.03 -1.98
N LEU A 57 -6.24 -19.36 -1.72
CA LEU A 57 -6.72 -18.26 -2.55
C LEU A 57 -5.83 -17.02 -2.46
N ALA A 58 -5.37 -16.66 -1.25
CA ALA A 58 -4.47 -15.54 -1.04
C ALA A 58 -3.15 -15.74 -1.79
N ASP A 59 -2.57 -16.94 -1.74
CA ASP A 59 -1.37 -17.27 -2.50
C ASP A 59 -1.61 -17.19 -4.02
N ALA A 60 -2.77 -17.64 -4.50
CA ALA A 60 -3.17 -17.52 -5.90
C ALA A 60 -3.34 -16.08 -6.36
N LEU A 61 -3.79 -15.17 -5.48
CA LEU A 61 -3.91 -13.74 -5.78
C LEU A 61 -2.56 -13.01 -5.82
N ILE A 62 -1.58 -13.49 -5.06
CA ILE A 62 -0.25 -12.87 -4.95
C ILE A 62 0.69 -13.37 -6.06
N GLN A 63 0.60 -14.66 -6.38
CA GLN A 63 1.40 -15.29 -7.42
C GLN A 63 0.70 -15.15 -8.79
N PRO A 64 1.44 -15.17 -9.91
CA PRO A 64 0.85 -15.06 -11.25
C PRO A 64 0.16 -16.38 -11.66
N MET A 65 -0.83 -16.83 -10.90
CA MET A 65 -1.63 -18.00 -11.23
C MET A 65 -2.75 -17.66 -12.21
N SER A 66 -3.06 -18.59 -13.11
CA SER A 66 -4.14 -18.43 -14.11
C SER A 66 -5.50 -18.94 -13.66
N SER A 67 -5.54 -19.73 -12.58
CA SER A 67 -6.76 -20.27 -12.00
C SER A 67 -6.56 -20.58 -10.52
N ALA A 68 -7.67 -20.69 -9.79
CA ALA A 68 -7.71 -21.12 -8.40
C ALA A 68 -8.93 -22.02 -8.17
N ARG A 69 -8.78 -23.01 -7.29
CA ARG A 69 -9.87 -23.88 -6.84
C ARG A 69 -10.10 -23.64 -5.36
N PHE A 70 -11.36 -23.62 -4.96
CA PHE A 70 -11.73 -23.59 -3.55
C PHE A 70 -12.96 -24.46 -3.30
N ALA A 71 -13.19 -24.78 -2.03
CA ALA A 71 -14.35 -25.54 -1.62
C ALA A 71 -15.08 -24.91 -0.44
N PHE A 72 -16.35 -25.28 -0.26
CA PHE A 72 -17.16 -24.95 0.91
C PHE A 72 -17.32 -26.16 1.84
N PRO A 73 -17.44 -25.92 3.16
CA PRO A 73 -17.75 -26.97 4.13
C PRO A 73 -19.16 -27.52 3.90
N GLU A 74 -19.46 -28.67 4.50
CA GLU A 74 -20.79 -29.28 4.40
C GLU A 74 -21.90 -28.42 5.02
N ARG A 75 -21.59 -27.75 6.15
CA ARG A 75 -22.56 -26.97 6.92
C ARG A 75 -21.95 -25.64 7.33
N VAL A 76 -22.80 -24.61 7.37
CA VAL A 76 -22.44 -23.26 7.81
C VAL A 76 -23.52 -22.69 8.73
N VAL A 77 -23.09 -21.93 9.73
CA VAL A 77 -23.98 -21.11 10.57
C VAL A 77 -24.37 -19.87 9.78
N LEU A 78 -25.68 -19.59 9.66
CA LEU A 78 -26.20 -18.50 8.82
C LEU A 78 -26.33 -17.16 9.54
N SER A 79 -26.48 -17.17 10.87
CA SER A 79 -26.71 -15.96 11.65
C SER A 79 -26.24 -16.14 13.08
N VAL A 80 -25.93 -15.03 13.73
CA VAL A 80 -25.67 -14.93 15.15
C VAL A 80 -26.85 -14.17 15.75
N SER A 81 -27.53 -14.76 16.72
CA SER A 81 -28.61 -14.07 17.44
C SER A 81 -28.03 -13.00 18.38
N SER A 82 -28.81 -11.99 18.73
CA SER A 82 -28.39 -10.88 19.63
C SER A 82 -27.94 -11.35 21.02
N GLU A 83 -28.20 -12.60 21.40
CA GLU A 83 -27.75 -13.24 22.65
C GLU A 83 -26.50 -14.12 22.48
N GLY A 84 -25.81 -14.08 21.34
CA GLY A 84 -24.61 -14.88 21.09
C GLY A 84 -24.86 -16.39 20.88
N LYS A 85 -26.12 -16.82 20.78
CA LYS A 85 -26.45 -18.21 20.42
C LYS A 85 -26.34 -18.42 18.91
N VAL A 86 -25.73 -19.54 18.53
CA VAL A 86 -25.59 -20.02 17.16
C VAL A 86 -26.98 -20.07 16.50
N GLY A 87 -27.16 -19.31 15.42
CA GLY A 87 -28.40 -19.28 14.66
C GLY A 87 -28.61 -20.53 13.81
N SER A 88 -29.54 -20.45 12.85
CA SER A 88 -29.87 -21.56 11.95
C SER A 88 -28.64 -22.05 11.16
N ILE A 89 -28.44 -23.37 11.11
CA ILE A 89 -27.41 -24.03 10.30
C ILE A 89 -28.01 -24.41 8.94
N ALA A 90 -27.28 -24.17 7.86
CA ALA A 90 -27.64 -24.64 6.52
C ALA A 90 -26.63 -25.66 5.99
N THR A 91 -27.12 -26.60 5.19
CA THR A 91 -26.31 -27.58 4.47
C THR A 91 -26.04 -27.06 3.05
N ILE A 92 -24.79 -27.18 2.60
CA ILE A 92 -24.36 -26.79 1.26
C ILE A 92 -24.44 -28.02 0.33
N PRO A 93 -25.18 -27.95 -0.80
CA PRO A 93 -25.29 -29.03 -1.77
C PRO A 93 -23.93 -29.45 -2.30
N GLN A 94 -23.70 -30.77 -2.42
CA GLN A 94 -22.40 -31.29 -2.86
C GLN A 94 -21.96 -30.75 -4.23
N THR A 95 -22.91 -30.54 -5.14
CA THR A 95 -22.68 -29.96 -6.48
C THR A 95 -22.16 -28.54 -6.47
N GLU A 96 -22.38 -27.80 -5.37
CA GLU A 96 -21.98 -26.40 -5.23
C GLU A 96 -20.80 -26.23 -4.26
N ARG A 97 -20.31 -27.31 -3.64
CA ARG A 97 -19.19 -27.23 -2.70
C ARG A 97 -17.89 -26.88 -3.38
N GLU A 98 -17.60 -27.47 -4.52
CA GLU A 98 -16.34 -27.23 -5.23
C GLU A 98 -16.52 -26.15 -6.29
N GLN A 99 -15.60 -25.18 -6.30
CA GLN A 99 -15.61 -24.06 -7.21
C GLN A 99 -14.24 -23.96 -7.88
N LEU A 100 -14.27 -23.68 -9.19
CA LEU A 100 -13.09 -23.37 -9.99
C LEU A 100 -13.25 -21.97 -10.55
N VAL A 101 -12.22 -21.16 -10.41
CA VAL A 101 -12.18 -19.77 -10.88
C VAL A 101 -10.98 -19.57 -11.79
N GLY A 102 -11.21 -18.89 -12.91
CA GLY A 102 -10.21 -18.67 -13.95
C GLY A 102 -10.03 -19.87 -14.88
N GLY A 103 -9.09 -19.72 -15.81
CA GLY A 103 -8.90 -20.69 -16.89
C GLY A 103 -8.48 -20.04 -18.20
N LEU A 104 -8.45 -20.86 -19.25
CA LEU A 104 -8.01 -20.45 -20.59
C LEU A 104 -8.91 -19.37 -21.21
N ARG A 105 -10.22 -19.39 -20.93
CA ARG A 105 -11.19 -18.41 -21.45
C ARG A 105 -10.95 -17.02 -20.86
N GLU A 106 -10.71 -16.96 -19.56
CA GLU A 106 -10.47 -15.72 -18.83
C GLU A 106 -9.08 -15.16 -19.17
N ARG A 107 -8.09 -16.02 -19.44
CA ARG A 107 -6.77 -15.60 -19.95
C ARG A 107 -6.88 -14.86 -21.29
N LEU A 108 -7.79 -15.27 -22.17
CA LEU A 108 -8.05 -14.58 -23.45
C LEU A 108 -8.69 -13.21 -23.24
N SER A 109 -9.47 -13.03 -22.17
CA SER A 109 -10.08 -11.76 -21.78
C SER A 109 -9.12 -10.78 -21.08
N ARG A 110 -7.88 -11.20 -20.79
CA ARG A 110 -6.88 -10.47 -19.99
C ARG A 110 -7.36 -10.05 -18.59
N ALA A 111 -8.46 -10.61 -18.10
CA ALA A 111 -8.93 -10.38 -16.74
C ALA A 111 -7.96 -11.00 -15.72
N THR A 112 -7.62 -10.24 -14.68
CA THR A 112 -6.77 -10.75 -13.59
C THR A 112 -7.57 -11.71 -12.72
N LEU A 113 -6.91 -12.72 -12.15
CA LEU A 113 -7.56 -13.72 -11.28
C LEU A 113 -8.38 -13.07 -10.16
N GLY A 114 -7.89 -11.96 -9.58
CA GLY A 114 -8.61 -11.23 -8.54
C GLY A 114 -9.94 -10.63 -8.99
N VAL A 115 -10.05 -10.16 -10.24
CA VAL A 115 -11.32 -9.65 -10.79
C VAL A 115 -12.30 -10.81 -10.99
N VAL A 116 -11.83 -11.92 -11.56
CA VAL A 116 -12.66 -13.11 -11.80
C VAL A 116 -13.13 -13.73 -10.47
N LEU A 117 -12.25 -13.81 -9.48
CA LEU A 117 -12.59 -14.32 -8.14
C LEU A 117 -13.65 -13.45 -7.46
N ARG A 118 -13.47 -12.13 -7.48
CA ARG A 118 -14.45 -11.20 -6.92
C ARG A 118 -15.81 -11.39 -7.57
N GLN A 119 -15.86 -11.38 -8.90
CA GLN A 119 -17.11 -11.58 -9.64
C GLN A 119 -17.75 -12.92 -9.29
N ARG A 120 -16.96 -13.99 -9.18
CA ARG A 120 -17.50 -15.31 -8.81
C ARG A 120 -18.06 -15.31 -7.39
N LEU A 121 -17.39 -14.67 -6.44
CA LEU A 121 -17.90 -14.56 -5.06
C LEU A 121 -19.17 -13.70 -5.01
N ASP A 122 -19.26 -12.62 -5.81
CA ASP A 122 -20.48 -11.81 -5.93
C ASP A 122 -21.66 -12.67 -6.44
N GLU A 123 -21.44 -13.52 -7.45
CA GLU A 123 -22.45 -14.46 -7.97
C GLU A 123 -22.90 -15.48 -6.91
N LEU A 124 -21.97 -16.05 -6.15
CA LEU A 124 -22.26 -17.03 -5.11
C LEU A 124 -22.97 -16.40 -3.92
N GLU A 125 -22.60 -15.17 -3.53
CA GLU A 125 -23.28 -14.39 -2.49
C GLU A 125 -24.71 -14.01 -2.90
N ALA A 126 -24.95 -13.77 -4.19
CA ALA A 126 -26.29 -13.55 -4.74
C ALA A 126 -27.12 -14.84 -4.91
N SER A 127 -26.56 -16.02 -4.61
CA SER A 127 -27.27 -17.29 -4.73
C SER A 127 -28.51 -17.36 -3.81
N ARG A 128 -29.57 -17.99 -4.31
CA ARG A 128 -30.79 -18.26 -3.53
C ARG A 128 -30.53 -19.21 -2.36
N ASN A 129 -29.47 -20.03 -2.45
CA ASN A 129 -29.09 -20.92 -1.37
C ASN A 129 -28.32 -20.14 -0.30
N LYS A 130 -28.97 -19.92 0.85
CA LYS A 130 -28.39 -19.18 1.98
C LYS A 130 -27.07 -19.78 2.48
N GLY A 131 -26.89 -21.10 2.39
CA GLY A 131 -25.65 -21.76 2.79
C GLY A 131 -24.49 -21.40 1.89
N VAL A 132 -24.72 -21.40 0.57
CA VAL A 132 -23.72 -21.03 -0.45
C VAL A 132 -23.40 -19.55 -0.37
N SER A 133 -24.44 -18.72 -0.26
CA SER A 133 -24.30 -17.27 -0.11
C SER A 133 -23.47 -16.90 1.14
N THR A 134 -23.79 -17.51 2.28
CA THR A 134 -23.03 -17.29 3.53
C THR A 134 -21.61 -17.85 3.42
N GLY A 135 -21.44 -19.03 2.82
CA GLY A 135 -20.12 -19.64 2.66
C GLY A 135 -19.19 -18.80 1.78
N ALA A 136 -19.71 -18.22 0.70
CA ALA A 136 -18.96 -17.31 -0.16
C ALA A 136 -18.52 -16.05 0.58
N GLY A 137 -19.41 -15.42 1.35
CA GLY A 137 -19.05 -14.24 2.15
C GLY A 137 -18.05 -14.54 3.27
N LEU A 138 -18.15 -15.70 3.93
CA LEU A 138 -17.16 -16.16 4.92
C LEU A 138 -15.80 -16.42 4.29
N LEU A 139 -15.77 -17.05 3.11
CA LEU A 139 -14.54 -17.27 2.37
C LEU A 139 -13.90 -15.96 1.92
N ARG A 140 -14.72 -14.99 1.46
CA ARG A 140 -14.27 -13.63 1.11
C ARG A 140 -13.62 -12.96 2.32
N PHE A 141 -14.31 -12.97 3.46
CA PHE A 141 -13.82 -12.41 4.73
C PHE A 141 -12.50 -13.07 5.16
N ALA A 142 -12.45 -14.41 5.18
CA ALA A 142 -11.27 -15.16 5.57
C ALA A 142 -10.07 -14.90 4.63
N THR A 143 -10.30 -14.84 3.32
CA THR A 143 -9.25 -14.58 2.32
C THR A 143 -8.68 -13.17 2.48
N ALA A 144 -9.55 -12.16 2.60
CA ALA A 144 -9.12 -10.78 2.79
C ALA A 144 -8.41 -10.60 4.14
N GLY A 145 -8.92 -11.24 5.20
CA GLY A 145 -8.28 -11.30 6.51
C GLY A 145 -6.90 -11.96 6.46
N HIS A 146 -6.74 -13.09 5.77
CA HIS A 146 -5.46 -13.77 5.64
C HIS A 146 -4.41 -12.90 4.92
N LEU A 147 -4.80 -12.19 3.85
CA LEU A 147 -3.93 -11.24 3.17
C LEU A 147 -3.42 -10.13 4.11
N VAL A 148 -4.30 -9.63 5.00
CA VAL A 148 -3.96 -8.53 5.90
C VAL A 148 -3.21 -9.02 7.12
N HIS A 149 -3.73 -9.98 7.88
CA HIS A 149 -3.22 -10.36 9.21
C HIS A 149 -2.02 -11.29 9.12
N GLU A 150 -2.06 -12.31 8.26
CA GLU A 150 -1.05 -13.39 8.22
C GLU A 150 0.04 -13.14 7.19
N ARG A 151 -0.33 -12.69 5.98
CA ARG A 151 0.62 -12.64 4.87
C ARG A 151 1.62 -11.48 4.95
N LEU A 152 1.21 -10.38 5.58
CA LEU A 152 1.97 -9.15 5.65
C LEU A 152 2.58 -8.96 7.05
N PRO A 153 3.87 -8.59 7.16
CA PRO A 153 4.46 -8.28 8.45
C PRO A 153 3.75 -7.09 9.10
N SER A 154 3.59 -7.15 10.43
CA SER A 154 2.81 -6.16 11.20
C SER A 154 3.55 -4.85 11.51
N GLY A 155 4.87 -4.82 11.35
CA GLY A 155 5.70 -3.64 11.58
C GLY A 155 5.56 -3.03 12.97
N ARG A 156 6.13 -1.83 13.13
CA ARG A 156 6.04 -1.01 14.34
C ARG A 156 4.84 -0.07 14.25
N VAL A 157 4.38 0.42 15.40
CA VAL A 157 3.40 1.50 15.44
C VAL A 157 4.14 2.82 15.22
N VAL A 158 3.86 3.52 14.12
CA VAL A 158 4.50 4.79 13.77
C VAL A 158 3.42 5.80 13.44
N THR A 159 3.60 7.03 13.93
CA THR A 159 2.79 8.18 13.52
C THR A 159 3.62 9.00 12.57
N TYR A 160 3.11 9.22 11.36
CA TYR A 160 3.74 10.11 10.39
C TYR A 160 3.12 11.50 10.46
N LEU A 161 3.96 12.51 10.29
CA LEU A 161 3.62 13.92 10.20
C LEU A 161 3.57 14.33 8.73
N THR A 162 2.66 15.25 8.42
CA THR A 162 2.57 15.89 7.10
C THR A 162 3.51 17.08 7.08
N ALA A 163 4.39 17.18 6.07
CA ALA A 163 5.18 18.39 5.89
C ALA A 163 4.31 19.54 5.36
N GLU A 164 4.81 20.78 5.48
CA GLU A 164 4.08 21.95 5.00
C GLU A 164 3.81 21.85 3.48
N GLY A 165 2.54 21.97 3.08
CA GLY A 165 2.13 21.90 1.68
C GLY A 165 2.00 20.49 1.11
N GLU A 166 2.24 19.43 1.91
CA GLU A 166 2.05 18.04 1.52
C GLU A 166 0.63 17.53 1.83
N GLU A 167 0.22 16.49 1.11
CA GLU A 167 -1.09 15.84 1.30
C GLU A 167 -0.98 14.53 2.08
N ILE A 168 0.18 13.85 2.01
CA ILE A 168 0.37 12.52 2.57
C ILE A 168 1.41 12.57 3.69
N PRO A 169 1.08 12.16 4.92
CA PRO A 169 2.04 12.09 6.02
C PRO A 169 3.17 11.11 5.71
N SER A 170 4.42 11.58 5.74
CA SER A 170 5.60 10.79 5.36
C SER A 170 6.79 10.96 6.31
N ILE A 171 6.80 11.98 7.17
CA ILE A 171 7.89 12.23 8.11
C ILE A 171 7.60 11.46 9.41
N PRO A 172 8.42 10.49 9.82
CA PRO A 172 8.17 9.77 11.05
C PRO A 172 8.30 10.73 12.25
N ALA A 173 7.23 10.87 13.04
CA ALA A 173 7.29 11.65 14.26
C ALA A 173 8.42 11.14 15.15
N GLU A 174 9.13 12.05 15.82
CA GLU A 174 10.06 11.64 16.85
C GLU A 174 9.28 10.87 17.91
N ALA A 175 9.58 9.57 18.03
CA ALA A 175 9.09 8.81 19.16
C ALA A 175 9.64 9.52 20.40
N LYS A 176 8.75 10.00 21.28
CA LYS A 176 9.14 10.29 22.67
C LYS A 176 9.90 9.06 23.13
N ALA A 177 11.21 9.20 23.30
CA ALA A 177 12.17 8.11 23.46
C ALA A 177 11.49 6.88 24.06
N GLU A 178 11.14 5.90 23.23
CA GLU A 178 10.86 4.57 23.75
C GLU A 178 12.16 4.18 24.41
N ALA A 179 12.15 4.25 25.75
CA ALA A 179 13.29 4.02 26.60
C ALA A 179 14.05 2.84 26.04
N ALA A 180 15.36 3.04 25.82
CA ALA A 180 16.28 2.04 25.36
C ALA A 180 15.92 0.68 25.97
N SER A 181 15.21 -0.15 25.22
CA SER A 181 15.10 -1.56 25.51
C SER A 181 16.39 -2.18 25.00
N ALA A 182 17.47 -1.79 25.67
CA ALA A 182 18.64 -2.60 25.94
C ALA A 182 18.20 -3.74 26.87
N ILE A 183 17.26 -4.56 26.40
CA ILE A 183 17.15 -5.94 26.85
C ILE A 183 17.66 -6.71 25.65
N ILE A 184 18.97 -6.84 25.65
CA ILE A 184 19.69 -8.01 25.17
C ILE A 184 18.77 -9.21 25.44
N ALA A 185 18.16 -9.77 24.40
CA ALA A 185 17.61 -11.11 24.50
C ALA A 185 18.82 -12.02 24.73
N THR A 186 19.07 -12.31 26.00
CA THR A 186 20.01 -13.30 26.49
C THR A 186 19.52 -14.70 26.11
N THR A 187 19.47 -14.99 24.82
CA THR A 187 19.21 -16.34 24.29
C THR A 187 20.27 -16.79 23.29
N ASP A 188 21.36 -16.04 23.13
CA ASP A 188 22.48 -16.42 22.28
C ASP A 188 23.72 -16.79 23.11
N ALA A 189 23.54 -17.77 23.99
CA ALA A 189 24.63 -18.46 24.66
C ALA A 189 24.73 -19.88 24.09
N ILE A 190 25.48 -19.99 23.00
CA ILE A 190 26.42 -21.07 22.62
C ILE A 190 25.93 -22.51 22.80
N ALA A 191 25.69 -23.18 21.67
CA ALA A 191 26.09 -24.57 21.48
C ALA A 191 26.57 -24.72 20.02
N GLU A 192 27.90 -24.69 19.84
CA GLU A 192 28.56 -25.31 18.69
C GLU A 192 28.38 -26.82 18.78
N GLU A 193 27.91 -27.46 17.71
CA GLU A 193 28.56 -28.61 17.06
C GLU A 193 27.71 -29.07 15.84
N ASP A 194 28.35 -29.02 14.67
CA ASP A 194 28.22 -29.87 13.47
C ASP A 194 26.84 -30.46 13.11
N THR A 195 26.25 -30.09 11.97
CA THR A 195 26.31 -30.86 10.70
C THR A 195 25.49 -30.20 9.58
N GLU A 196 26.01 -30.42 8.37
CA GLU A 196 25.58 -30.15 7.00
C GLU A 196 24.06 -30.15 6.67
N ASP A 197 23.78 -29.38 5.60
CA ASP A 197 22.62 -29.44 4.70
C ASP A 197 21.24 -29.00 5.23
N MET A 198 20.81 -27.81 4.79
CA MET A 198 19.47 -27.57 4.22
C MET A 198 19.41 -26.17 3.56
N ASP A 199 19.60 -26.17 2.23
CA ASP A 199 19.15 -25.11 1.33
C ASP A 199 17.66 -24.82 1.57
N GLY A 200 17.31 -23.62 2.07
CA GLY A 200 15.91 -23.20 2.13
C GLY A 200 15.49 -22.32 3.31
N ALA A 201 16.20 -21.23 3.60
CA ALA A 201 15.66 -20.14 4.41
C ALA A 201 16.16 -18.80 3.87
N ARG A 202 15.30 -18.07 3.15
CA ARG A 202 15.51 -16.66 2.85
C ARG A 202 15.47 -15.88 4.15
N GLY A 203 16.63 -15.63 4.73
CA GLY A 203 16.73 -14.82 5.93
C GLY A 203 18.17 -14.62 6.30
N GLU A 204 18.83 -13.66 5.65
CA GLU A 204 19.96 -12.93 6.25
C GLU A 204 20.26 -11.70 5.42
N LEU A 205 19.47 -10.65 5.65
CA LEU A 205 19.96 -9.29 5.47
C LEU A 205 20.00 -8.67 6.86
N LEU A 206 21.06 -9.00 7.59
CA LEU A 206 21.32 -8.52 8.94
C LEU A 206 21.91 -7.09 8.82
N VAL A 207 21.08 -6.12 8.43
CA VAL A 207 21.48 -4.72 8.43
C VAL A 207 21.56 -4.28 9.91
N PRO A 208 22.74 -3.83 10.41
CA PRO A 208 22.84 -3.34 11.76
C PRO A 208 21.87 -2.18 11.93
N TYR A 209 20.92 -2.34 12.85
CA TYR A 209 19.76 -1.48 13.02
C TYR A 209 20.19 -0.06 13.43
N VAL A 210 20.35 0.83 12.44
CA VAL A 210 20.68 2.24 12.68
C VAL A 210 19.54 2.91 13.45
N PRO A 211 19.81 3.76 14.45
CA PRO A 211 18.76 4.45 15.21
C PRO A 211 17.71 5.18 14.35
N ALA A 212 18.12 5.74 13.20
CA ALA A 212 17.22 6.39 12.25
C ALA A 212 16.15 5.42 11.70
N ALA A 213 16.55 4.20 11.30
CA ALA A 213 15.64 3.20 10.75
C ALA A 213 14.55 2.78 11.74
N ARG A 214 14.84 2.83 13.05
CA ARG A 214 13.89 2.48 14.12
C ARG A 214 12.63 3.35 14.12
N ARG A 215 12.67 4.54 13.52
CA ARG A 215 11.54 5.47 13.46
C ARG A 215 10.47 5.04 12.44
N PHE A 216 10.77 4.08 11.57
CA PHE A 216 9.89 3.64 10.49
C PHE A 216 9.10 2.37 10.82
N PHE A 217 8.05 2.15 10.03
CA PHE A 217 7.11 1.03 10.19
C PHE A 217 7.81 -0.33 10.03
N LEU A 218 8.64 -0.51 8.99
CA LEU A 218 9.50 -1.67 8.79
C LEU A 218 10.95 -1.22 8.61
N PRO A 219 11.72 -1.14 9.70
CA PRO A 219 13.09 -0.62 9.65
C PRO A 219 14.04 -1.41 8.75
N GLN A 220 13.79 -2.69 8.52
CA GLN A 220 14.59 -3.54 7.62
C GLN A 220 14.51 -3.13 6.15
N TRP A 221 13.55 -2.28 5.78
CA TRP A 221 13.40 -1.73 4.43
C TRP A 221 13.74 -0.23 4.38
N VAL A 222 14.47 0.28 5.38
CA VAL A 222 14.97 1.65 5.37
C VAL A 222 16.35 1.64 4.72
N ALA A 223 16.45 2.28 3.57
CA ALA A 223 17.66 2.37 2.78
C ALA A 223 18.39 3.71 2.94
N PHE A 224 17.70 4.75 3.42
CA PHE A 224 18.25 6.09 3.60
C PHE A 224 17.96 6.65 5.00
N ASP A 225 18.91 7.43 5.55
CA ASP A 225 18.70 8.19 6.78
C ASP A 225 18.01 9.55 6.53
N GLU A 226 17.92 10.39 7.57
CA GLU A 226 17.31 11.72 7.50
C GLU A 226 18.12 12.74 6.69
N GLN A 227 19.37 12.42 6.39
CA GLN A 227 20.29 13.25 5.59
C GLN A 227 20.48 12.67 4.19
N ASP A 228 19.62 11.73 3.77
CA ASP A 228 19.68 11.02 2.49
C ASP A 228 20.97 10.20 2.27
N HIS A 229 21.68 9.83 3.34
CA HIS A 229 22.80 8.91 3.21
C HIS A 229 22.32 7.47 3.07
N LEU A 230 22.95 6.75 2.14
CA LEU A 230 22.68 5.34 1.90
C LEU A 230 23.12 4.49 3.11
N LEU A 231 22.15 3.76 3.70
CA LEU A 231 22.34 2.84 4.83
C LEU A 231 22.57 1.38 4.39
N VAL A 232 22.17 1.07 3.16
CA VAL A 232 22.34 -0.25 2.52
C VAL A 232 23.62 -0.29 1.68
N ASN A 233 24.01 -1.47 1.19
CA ASN A 233 25.29 -1.64 0.50
C ASN A 233 25.31 -1.07 -0.91
N SER A 234 24.14 -0.87 -1.53
CA SER A 234 24.02 -0.37 -2.91
C SER A 234 22.68 0.29 -3.21
N VAL A 235 22.65 1.13 -4.26
CA VAL A 235 21.41 1.74 -4.77
C VAL A 235 20.41 0.66 -5.22
N ASN A 236 20.87 -0.41 -5.85
CA ASN A 236 20.02 -1.54 -6.25
C ASN A 236 19.27 -2.17 -5.07
N GLU A 237 19.91 -2.22 -3.89
CA GLU A 237 19.29 -2.73 -2.66
C GLU A 237 18.22 -1.76 -2.11
N ALA A 238 18.45 -0.44 -2.27
CA ALA A 238 17.47 0.58 -1.96
C ALA A 238 16.23 0.49 -2.87
N GLU A 239 16.44 0.35 -4.18
CA GLU A 239 15.38 0.13 -5.16
C GLU A 239 14.60 -1.16 -4.86
N ALA A 240 15.29 -2.26 -4.54
CA ALA A 240 14.65 -3.52 -4.16
C ALA A 240 13.78 -3.38 -2.90
N SER A 241 14.18 -2.53 -1.95
CA SER A 241 13.38 -2.19 -0.77
C SER A 241 12.11 -1.43 -1.16
N ILE A 242 12.19 -0.43 -2.06
CA ILE A 242 11.03 0.30 -2.60
C ILE A 242 10.06 -0.66 -3.31
N VAL A 243 10.57 -1.55 -4.18
CA VAL A 243 9.75 -2.57 -4.86
C VAL A 243 9.05 -3.48 -3.86
N SER A 244 9.71 -3.83 -2.76
CA SER A 244 9.12 -4.66 -1.70
C SER A 244 7.99 -3.92 -0.97
N MET A 245 8.15 -2.62 -0.71
CA MET A 245 7.10 -1.75 -0.15
C MET A 245 5.91 -1.57 -1.10
N GLN A 246 6.15 -1.36 -2.39
CA GLN A 246 5.10 -1.30 -3.42
C GLN A 246 4.31 -2.61 -3.47
N ARG A 247 5.00 -3.76 -3.45
CA ARG A 247 4.37 -5.07 -3.41
C ARG A 247 3.52 -5.25 -2.14
N TYR A 248 3.99 -4.77 -1.00
CA TYR A 248 3.22 -4.77 0.25
C TYR A 248 1.89 -4.03 0.09
N LEU A 249 1.91 -2.81 -0.45
CA LEU A 249 0.68 -2.04 -0.71
C LEU A 249 -0.23 -2.72 -1.74
N LYS A 250 0.33 -3.35 -2.77
CA LYS A 250 -0.45 -4.11 -3.76
C LYS A 250 -1.26 -5.24 -3.11
N ILE A 251 -0.69 -5.93 -2.11
CA ILE A 251 -1.38 -6.98 -1.36
C ILE A 251 -2.52 -6.39 -0.51
N LEU A 252 -2.29 -5.26 0.15
CA LEU A 252 -3.36 -4.53 0.86
C LEU A 252 -4.48 -4.06 -0.08
N HIS A 253 -4.14 -3.57 -1.27
CA HIS A 253 -5.16 -3.19 -2.25
C HIS A 253 -5.92 -4.41 -2.78
N ALA A 254 -5.27 -5.57 -2.92
CA ALA A 254 -5.96 -6.81 -3.28
C ALA A 254 -6.99 -7.24 -2.23
N SER A 255 -6.71 -7.04 -0.93
CA SER A 255 -7.69 -7.38 0.12
C SER A 255 -8.92 -6.49 0.07
N VAL A 256 -8.77 -5.17 -0.07
CA VAL A 256 -9.91 -4.23 -0.19
C VAL A 256 -10.65 -4.40 -1.52
N ALA A 257 -9.93 -4.69 -2.60
CA ALA A 257 -10.56 -5.00 -3.87
C ALA A 257 -11.42 -6.28 -3.79
N LEU A 258 -11.08 -7.23 -2.92
CA LEU A 258 -11.88 -8.43 -2.69
C LEU A 258 -13.04 -8.16 -1.71
N ALA A 259 -12.75 -7.47 -0.61
CA ALA A 259 -13.65 -7.20 0.50
C ALA A 259 -13.56 -5.72 0.91
N PRO A 260 -14.40 -4.83 0.35
CA PRO A 260 -14.31 -3.39 0.58
C PRO A 260 -14.41 -2.97 2.05
N TYR A 261 -15.16 -3.72 2.85
CA TYR A 261 -15.31 -3.49 4.28
C TYR A 261 -14.00 -3.69 5.08
N MET A 262 -12.95 -4.29 4.52
CA MET A 262 -11.63 -4.40 5.17
C MET A 262 -10.99 -3.05 5.46
N VAL A 263 -11.43 -1.97 4.80
CA VAL A 263 -11.03 -0.59 5.14
C VAL A 263 -11.41 -0.24 6.59
N ALA A 264 -12.41 -0.89 7.18
CA ALA A 264 -12.79 -0.70 8.58
C ALA A 264 -11.86 -1.43 9.59
N ASP A 265 -11.01 -2.36 9.13
CA ASP A 265 -10.07 -3.06 10.01
C ASP A 265 -8.93 -2.13 10.45
N GLU A 266 -8.71 -2.08 11.77
CA GLU A 266 -7.66 -1.27 12.37
C GLU A 266 -6.26 -1.75 11.96
N ILE A 267 -6.07 -3.06 11.80
CA ILE A 267 -4.78 -3.63 11.40
C ILE A 267 -4.48 -3.28 9.95
N TYR A 268 -5.48 -3.38 9.06
CA TYR A 268 -5.39 -2.89 7.69
C TYR A 268 -4.97 -1.41 7.64
N GLN A 269 -5.67 -0.53 8.37
CA GLN A 269 -5.38 0.91 8.35
C GLN A 269 -3.97 1.19 8.86
N ARG A 270 -3.57 0.56 9.97
CA ARG A 270 -2.21 0.69 10.52
C ARG A 270 -1.15 0.27 9.50
N LYS A 271 -1.31 -0.89 8.87
CA LYS A 271 -0.39 -1.40 7.83
C LYS A 271 -0.34 -0.47 6.62
N ARG A 272 -1.49 0.02 6.17
CA ARG A 272 -1.60 0.94 5.03
C ARG A 272 -0.89 2.27 5.28
N TYR A 273 -1.23 2.97 6.37
CA TYR A 273 -0.60 4.25 6.69
C TYR A 273 0.88 4.09 7.03
N GLY A 274 1.21 3.03 7.78
CA GLY A 274 2.57 2.63 8.13
C GLY A 274 3.49 2.53 6.91
N MET A 275 3.04 1.75 5.92
CA MET A 275 3.78 1.48 4.70
C MET A 275 3.77 2.65 3.72
N LEU A 276 2.64 3.35 3.56
CA LEU A 276 2.53 4.47 2.63
C LEU A 276 3.49 5.61 3.00
N GLY A 277 3.52 5.99 4.29
CA GLY A 277 4.43 7.03 4.76
C GLY A 277 5.89 6.65 4.57
N GLN A 278 6.25 5.40 4.87
CA GLN A 278 7.61 4.89 4.66
C GLN A 278 8.00 4.86 3.18
N LEU A 279 7.12 4.37 2.30
CA LEU A 279 7.39 4.27 0.86
C LEU A 279 7.64 5.65 0.25
N ILE A 280 6.79 6.63 0.56
CA ILE A 280 6.95 8.00 0.06
C ILE A 280 8.27 8.59 0.57
N ASN A 281 8.56 8.42 1.86
CA ASN A 281 9.79 8.93 2.44
C ASN A 281 11.04 8.35 1.78
N GLN A 282 11.12 7.02 1.68
CA GLN A 282 12.29 6.31 1.15
C GLN A 282 12.41 6.47 -0.37
N GLY A 283 11.29 6.51 -1.10
CA GLY A 283 11.28 6.78 -2.54
C GLY A 283 11.77 8.19 -2.88
N ARG A 284 11.37 9.20 -2.10
CA ARG A 284 11.88 10.57 -2.27
C ARG A 284 13.35 10.71 -1.84
N ALA A 285 13.78 9.97 -0.82
CA ALA A 285 15.19 9.95 -0.41
C ALA A 285 16.07 9.33 -1.51
N LEU A 286 15.61 8.27 -2.18
CA LEU A 286 16.29 7.73 -3.36
C LEU A 286 16.44 8.78 -4.46
N ALA A 287 15.36 9.50 -4.80
CA ALA A 287 15.43 10.56 -5.80
C ALA A 287 16.44 11.65 -5.44
N ARG A 288 16.46 12.11 -4.17
CA ARG A 288 17.46 13.10 -3.69
C ARG A 288 18.88 12.59 -3.79
N TYR A 289 19.11 11.34 -3.39
CA TYR A 289 20.42 10.71 -3.48
C TYR A 289 20.92 10.67 -4.94
N GLU A 290 20.07 10.23 -5.88
CA GLU A 290 20.39 10.19 -7.30
C GLU A 290 20.59 11.58 -7.90
N THR A 291 19.81 12.59 -7.49
CA THR A 291 20.05 14.00 -7.83
C THR A 291 21.46 14.45 -7.39
N GLY A 292 21.89 14.05 -6.19
CA GLY A 292 23.25 14.28 -5.70
C GLY A 292 24.33 13.66 -6.60
N GLU A 293 24.13 12.42 -7.05
CA GLU A 293 25.04 11.73 -7.98
C GLU A 293 25.09 12.39 -9.37
N ILE A 294 23.95 12.89 -9.86
CA ILE A 294 23.87 13.69 -11.09
C ILE A 294 24.71 14.96 -10.94
N ILE A 295 24.53 15.70 -9.85
CA ILE A 295 25.30 16.93 -9.55
C ILE A 295 26.80 16.64 -9.51
N ALA A 296 27.22 15.61 -8.78
CA ALA A 296 28.62 15.21 -8.68
C ALA A 296 29.20 14.83 -10.06
N THR A 297 28.41 14.16 -10.89
CA THR A 297 28.80 13.77 -12.26
C THR A 297 28.93 14.97 -13.19
N ILE A 298 28.02 15.95 -13.11
CA ILE A 298 28.13 17.20 -13.87
C ILE A 298 29.42 17.92 -13.50
N TRP A 299 29.72 18.10 -12.21
CA TRP A 299 30.96 18.74 -11.77
C TRP A 299 32.22 18.02 -12.27
N ARG A 300 32.24 16.68 -12.18
CA ARG A 300 33.35 15.85 -12.68
C ARG A 300 33.57 16.04 -14.19
N ARG A 301 32.50 16.00 -14.98
CA ARG A 301 32.56 16.17 -16.45
C ARG A 301 32.89 17.61 -16.85
N ALA A 302 32.42 18.60 -16.09
CA ALA A 302 32.77 20.00 -16.30
C ALA A 302 34.27 20.24 -16.11
N ALA A 303 34.86 19.68 -15.05
CA ALA A 303 36.30 19.74 -14.78
C ALA A 303 37.14 19.06 -15.87
N ALA A 304 36.61 18.00 -16.50
CA ALA A 304 37.24 17.32 -17.63
C ALA A 304 37.00 18.00 -19.00
N HIS A 305 36.29 19.14 -19.04
CA HIS A 305 35.86 19.83 -20.26
C HIS A 305 35.03 18.97 -21.25
N ASP A 306 34.39 17.91 -20.76
CA ASP A 306 33.60 16.94 -21.55
C ASP A 306 32.15 17.40 -21.82
N LEU A 307 31.72 18.51 -21.20
CA LEU A 307 30.36 19.05 -21.35
C LEU A 307 30.18 20.04 -22.51
N ASN A 308 31.24 20.35 -23.26
CA ASN A 308 31.22 21.35 -24.35
C ASN A 308 30.51 20.86 -25.64
N ARG A 309 29.71 19.80 -25.53
CA ARG A 309 28.98 19.15 -26.63
C ARG A 309 27.46 19.06 -26.41
N GLY A 310 26.97 19.58 -25.29
CA GLY A 310 25.58 19.48 -24.87
C GLY A 310 25.43 18.75 -23.53
N LEU A 311 24.34 19.05 -22.83
CA LEU A 311 23.97 18.44 -21.56
C LEU A 311 22.46 18.32 -21.51
N SER A 312 21.97 17.08 -21.42
CA SER A 312 20.58 16.75 -21.11
C SER A 312 20.55 16.03 -19.78
N LEU A 313 19.52 16.29 -18.97
CA LEU A 313 19.34 15.71 -17.66
C LEU A 313 18.06 14.90 -17.64
N SER A 314 18.13 13.78 -16.93
CA SER A 314 16.99 12.95 -16.56
C SER A 314 16.93 12.99 -15.03
N LEU A 315 16.09 13.87 -14.48
CA LEU A 315 16.05 14.13 -13.06
C LEU A 315 15.04 13.19 -12.39
N PRO A 316 15.45 12.33 -11.45
CA PRO A 316 14.52 11.43 -10.78
C PRO A 316 13.63 12.21 -9.81
N PHE A 317 12.37 11.78 -9.69
CA PHE A 317 11.44 12.23 -8.68
C PHE A 317 10.51 11.09 -8.29
N PHE A 318 10.06 11.06 -7.04
CA PHE A 318 9.06 10.11 -6.59
C PHE A 318 7.64 10.66 -6.85
N ASP A 319 6.82 9.92 -7.59
CA ASP A 319 5.43 10.27 -7.82
C ASP A 319 4.55 9.72 -6.71
N ASP A 320 4.02 10.59 -5.86
CA ASP A 320 3.16 10.20 -4.74
C ASP A 320 1.81 9.58 -5.15
N GLN A 321 1.36 9.78 -6.40
CA GLN A 321 0.11 9.18 -6.89
C GLN A 321 0.32 7.75 -7.36
N ASP A 322 1.35 7.54 -8.18
CA ASP A 322 1.68 6.23 -8.75
C ASP A 322 2.59 5.39 -7.83
N LEU A 323 3.16 6.03 -6.80
CA LEU A 323 4.04 5.47 -5.79
C LEU A 323 5.30 4.84 -6.38
N GLU A 324 5.89 5.49 -7.38
CA GLU A 324 7.06 5.03 -8.12
C GLU A 324 8.04 6.18 -8.42
N VAL A 325 9.32 5.83 -8.64
CA VAL A 325 10.31 6.78 -9.13
C VAL A 325 10.13 6.95 -10.63
N LYS A 326 10.03 8.20 -11.08
CA LYS A 326 9.94 8.61 -12.48
C LYS A 326 11.05 9.60 -12.81
N SER A 327 11.25 9.81 -14.10
CA SER A 327 12.24 10.75 -14.62
C SER A 327 11.57 11.97 -15.25
N HIS A 328 12.11 13.15 -14.95
CA HIS A 328 11.79 14.41 -15.62
C HIS A 328 12.96 14.80 -16.53
N ASP A 329 12.77 14.64 -17.84
CA ASP A 329 13.81 14.88 -18.84
C ASP A 329 13.79 16.32 -19.33
N PHE A 330 14.96 16.98 -19.38
CA PHE A 330 15.10 18.32 -19.94
C PHE A 330 16.51 18.61 -20.44
N ASP A 331 16.61 19.52 -21.40
CA ASP A 331 17.88 19.97 -21.96
C ASP A 331 18.42 21.19 -21.21
N VAL A 332 19.68 21.11 -20.79
CA VAL A 332 20.42 22.23 -20.20
C VAL A 332 21.19 22.98 -21.29
N ILE A 333 21.90 22.24 -22.14
CA ILE A 333 22.62 22.78 -23.29
C ILE A 333 22.27 21.89 -24.49
N PRO A 334 21.70 22.46 -25.58
CA PRO A 334 21.43 21.68 -26.78
C PRO A 334 22.73 21.13 -27.38
N ALA A 335 22.64 20.00 -28.07
CA ALA A 335 23.79 19.39 -28.73
C ALA A 335 24.47 20.38 -29.70
N GLY A 336 25.76 20.63 -29.51
CA GLY A 336 26.50 21.63 -30.28
C GLY A 336 27.80 22.09 -29.63
N ARG A 337 28.53 23.01 -30.28
CA ARG A 337 29.80 23.56 -29.77
C ARG A 337 29.57 24.74 -28.83
N VAL A 338 28.79 24.53 -27.77
CA VAL A 338 28.55 25.54 -26.74
C VAL A 338 29.43 25.21 -25.54
N MET A 339 30.23 26.18 -25.09
CA MET A 339 31.06 26.01 -23.90
C MET A 339 30.18 25.87 -22.66
N PHE A 340 30.42 24.85 -21.84
CA PHE A 340 29.65 24.66 -20.61
C PHE A 340 29.96 25.78 -19.59
N VAL A 341 28.90 26.35 -19.02
CA VAL A 341 28.96 27.29 -17.90
C VAL A 341 27.93 26.85 -16.85
N PRO A 342 28.27 26.79 -15.55
CA PRO A 342 27.34 26.39 -14.48
C PRO A 342 26.00 27.12 -14.50
N GLY A 343 26.00 28.40 -14.86
CA GLY A 343 24.78 29.22 -14.98
C GLY A 343 23.74 28.67 -15.97
N PHE A 344 24.12 27.83 -16.94
CA PHE A 344 23.15 27.16 -17.80
C PHE A 344 22.31 26.14 -17.04
N VAL A 345 22.90 25.42 -16.07
CA VAL A 345 22.17 24.48 -15.21
C VAL A 345 21.14 25.26 -14.36
N VAL A 346 21.55 26.38 -13.78
CA VAL A 346 20.66 27.25 -12.98
C VAL A 346 19.49 27.76 -13.82
N LEU A 347 19.77 28.26 -15.04
CA LEU A 347 18.74 28.76 -15.94
C LEU A 347 17.76 27.66 -16.38
N ALA A 348 18.27 26.47 -16.72
CA ALA A 348 17.45 25.34 -17.10
C ALA A 348 16.56 24.87 -15.93
N ALA A 349 17.14 24.67 -14.74
CA ALA A 349 16.40 24.26 -13.55
C ALA A 349 15.28 25.25 -13.19
N ARG A 350 15.55 26.56 -13.20
CA ARG A 350 14.53 27.59 -12.93
C ARG A 350 13.43 27.65 -13.99
N ARG A 351 13.76 27.40 -15.26
CA ARG A 351 12.75 27.29 -16.33
C ARG A 351 11.86 26.08 -16.13
N GLU A 352 12.43 24.95 -15.74
CA GLU A 352 11.67 23.74 -15.43
C GLU A 352 10.80 23.91 -14.18
N GLN A 353 11.29 24.57 -13.13
CA GLN A 353 10.48 24.91 -11.93
C GLN A 353 9.20 25.65 -12.32
N ALA A 354 9.29 26.67 -13.17
CA ALA A 354 8.13 27.43 -13.62
C ALA A 354 7.12 26.58 -14.42
N LYS A 355 7.58 25.53 -15.13
CA LYS A 355 6.71 24.57 -15.82
C LYS A 355 6.04 23.62 -14.82
N VAL A 356 6.82 23.08 -13.88
CA VAL A 356 6.35 22.18 -12.83
C VAL A 356 5.27 22.85 -11.98
N ASP A 357 5.45 24.13 -11.62
CA ASP A 357 4.46 24.93 -10.88
C ASP A 357 3.09 24.99 -11.55
N GLN A 358 3.07 24.97 -12.89
CA GLN A 358 1.88 25.04 -13.72
C GLN A 358 1.33 23.67 -14.13
N ASP A 359 2.04 22.57 -13.86
CA ASP A 359 1.61 21.24 -14.28
C ASP A 359 0.50 20.70 -13.37
N THR A 360 -0.73 20.77 -13.86
CA THR A 360 -1.92 20.27 -13.15
C THR A 360 -2.08 18.76 -13.19
N ARG A 361 -1.23 18.03 -13.94
CA ARG A 361 -1.27 16.56 -13.99
C ARG A 361 -0.62 15.94 -12.75
N LEU A 362 0.34 16.63 -12.16
CA LEU A 362 1.01 16.19 -10.93
C LEU A 362 0.19 16.60 -9.71
N SER A 363 0.18 15.74 -8.69
CA SER A 363 -0.34 16.11 -7.36
C SER A 363 0.44 17.30 -6.80
N ARG A 364 -0.17 18.07 -5.89
CA ARG A 364 0.53 19.18 -5.22
C ARG A 364 1.80 18.68 -4.52
N SER A 365 1.72 17.53 -3.87
CA SER A 365 2.82 16.91 -3.12
C SER A 365 3.97 16.48 -4.04
N THR A 366 3.67 15.78 -5.14
CA THR A 366 4.65 15.41 -6.18
C THR A 366 5.31 16.65 -6.79
N ARG A 367 4.51 17.69 -7.07
CA ARG A 367 5.00 18.95 -7.64
C ARG A 367 6.01 19.64 -6.72
N MET A 368 5.69 19.74 -5.43
CA MET A 368 6.60 20.31 -4.42
C MET A 368 7.90 19.51 -4.32
N HIS A 369 7.83 18.18 -4.34
CA HIS A 369 9.03 17.33 -4.33
C HIS A 369 9.91 17.58 -5.55
N LEU A 370 9.37 17.52 -6.77
CA LEU A 370 10.12 17.77 -8.01
C LEU A 370 10.67 19.21 -8.07
N TYR A 371 9.90 20.19 -7.58
CA TYR A 371 10.37 21.57 -7.43
C TYR A 371 11.61 21.65 -6.54
N ASN A 372 11.62 20.93 -5.41
CA ASN A 372 12.74 20.89 -4.48
C ASN A 372 13.98 20.21 -5.07
N GLU A 373 13.81 19.13 -5.87
CA GLU A 373 14.93 18.52 -6.61
C GLU A 373 15.56 19.51 -7.59
N LEU A 374 14.73 20.23 -8.35
CA LEU A 374 15.19 21.27 -9.27
C LEU A 374 15.84 22.44 -8.52
N GLN A 375 15.35 22.78 -7.33
CA GLN A 375 15.91 23.82 -6.49
C GLN A 375 17.28 23.41 -5.95
N MET A 376 17.44 22.17 -5.50
CA MET A 376 18.72 21.60 -5.06
C MET A 376 19.75 21.66 -6.21
N LEU A 377 19.33 21.30 -7.42
CA LEU A 377 20.16 21.42 -8.61
C LEU A 377 20.55 22.88 -8.86
N ALA A 378 19.59 23.81 -8.87
CA ALA A 378 19.86 25.23 -9.10
C ALA A 378 20.81 25.84 -8.06
N SER A 379 20.53 25.64 -6.76
CA SER A 379 21.33 26.23 -5.67
C SER A 379 22.77 25.72 -5.66
N THR A 380 23.01 24.49 -6.11
CA THR A 380 24.35 23.91 -6.11
C THR A 380 25.24 24.49 -7.22
N PHE A 381 24.66 24.96 -8.32
CA PHE A 381 25.38 25.58 -9.43
C PHE A 381 25.31 27.11 -9.43
N GLU A 382 24.61 27.72 -8.47
CA GLU A 382 24.65 29.17 -8.27
C GLU A 382 26.04 29.61 -7.82
N PRO A 383 26.61 30.67 -8.42
CA PRO A 383 27.88 31.20 -7.96
C PRO A 383 27.72 31.70 -6.53
N SER A 384 28.51 31.16 -5.59
CA SER A 384 28.62 31.72 -4.26
C SER A 384 29.02 33.17 -4.43
N SER A 385 28.15 34.11 -4.04
CA SER A 385 28.46 35.54 -4.07
C SER A 385 29.77 35.76 -3.29
N LYS A 386 30.87 35.96 -3.99
CA LYS A 386 32.13 36.45 -3.44
C LYS A 386 32.25 37.92 -3.74
#